data_AF-A0A4Q1SR30-F1
#
_entry.id   AF-A0A4Q1SR30-F1
#
_cell.length_a   1.000
_cell.length_b   1.000
_cell.length_c   1.000
_cell.angle_alpha   90.00
_cell.angle_beta   90.00
_cell.angle_gamma   90.00
#
_symmetry.space_group_name_H-M   'P 1'
#
loop_
_entity.id
_entity.type
_entity.pdbx_description
1 polymer ?
#
loop_
_entity_poly.entity_id
_entity_poly.type
_entity_poly.pdbx_seq_one_letter_code
_entity_poly.pdbx_strand_id
1 'polypeptide(L)'
;MKEALVSSIVLLLLITGCSQTNEETHPEGHQQAMAPVMKYELGSNNWSALEAYAPKDNVKEAYQFAVDHPEVLNYMPCYCGCYEEDGHTSNTHCFVDRVEDNVAVLDNMGLG
;
A
#
# COMPACT_ATOMS: atom_id res chain seq x y z
N MET A 1 -14.34 19.43 49.40
CA MET A 1 -14.09 18.01 49.06
C MET A 1 -15.17 17.41 48.17
N LYS A 2 -16.45 17.79 48.33
CA LYS A 2 -17.59 17.35 47.50
C LYS A 2 -17.56 17.94 46.07
N GLU A 3 -17.28 19.24 45.94
CA GLU A 3 -17.24 19.92 44.64
C GLU A 3 -16.07 19.46 43.72
N ALA A 4 -14.97 19.00 44.31
CA ALA A 4 -13.83 18.45 43.57
C ALA A 4 -14.10 17.01 43.07
N LEU A 5 -14.97 16.26 43.76
CA LEU A 5 -15.37 14.91 43.37
C LEU A 5 -16.31 14.94 42.14
N VAL A 6 -17.18 15.95 42.07
CA VAL A 6 -18.14 16.12 40.96
C VAL A 6 -17.44 16.57 39.68
N SER A 7 -16.42 17.42 39.77
CA SER A 7 -15.64 17.90 38.61
C SER A 7 -14.84 16.78 37.93
N SER A 8 -14.39 15.77 38.69
CA SER A 8 -13.57 14.67 38.15
C SER A 8 -14.37 13.60 37.39
N ILE A 9 -15.71 13.54 37.56
CA ILE A 9 -16.58 12.53 36.93
C ILE A 9 -17.07 13.00 35.54
N VAL A 10 -17.16 14.32 35.31
CA VAL A 10 -17.64 14.88 34.03
C VAL A 10 -16.59 14.74 32.91
N LEU A 11 -15.30 14.64 33.25
CA LEU A 11 -14.22 14.53 32.27
C LEU A 11 -14.04 13.11 31.67
N LEU A 12 -14.67 12.10 32.27
CA LEU A 12 -14.56 10.69 31.83
C LEU A 12 -15.65 10.27 30.81
N LEU A 13 -16.66 11.10 30.57
CA LEU A 13 -17.83 10.75 29.73
C LEU A 13 -17.69 11.15 28.25
N LEU A 14 -16.59 11.77 27.84
CA LEU A 14 -16.40 12.25 26.47
C LEU A 14 -15.69 11.25 25.53
N ILE A 15 -15.39 10.02 25.98
CA ILE A 15 -14.66 9.02 25.17
C ILE A 15 -15.56 7.90 24.66
N THR A 16 -16.81 8.22 24.29
CA THR A 16 -17.66 7.25 23.58
C THR A 16 -17.43 7.41 22.08
N GLY A 17 -16.39 6.76 21.57
CA GLY A 17 -16.22 6.57 20.12
C GLY A 17 -17.20 5.49 19.63
N CYS A 18 -18.02 5.81 18.64
CA CYS A 18 -18.73 4.78 17.88
C CYS A 18 -17.70 4.03 17.02
N SER A 19 -17.41 2.77 17.36
CA SER A 19 -16.82 1.81 16.42
C SER A 19 -17.99 1.03 15.82
N GLN A 20 -18.29 1.29 14.54
CA GLN A 20 -19.32 0.59 13.80
C GLN A 20 -18.66 -0.65 13.19
N THR A 21 -18.91 -1.82 13.75
CA THR A 21 -18.50 -3.09 13.16
C THR A 21 -19.37 -3.36 11.94
N ASN A 22 -18.88 -2.97 10.77
CA ASN A 22 -19.38 -3.53 9.51
C ASN A 22 -18.61 -4.82 9.26
N GLU A 23 -19.27 -5.96 9.47
CA GLU A 23 -18.84 -7.23 8.88
C GLU A 23 -19.09 -7.14 7.37
N GLU A 24 -18.17 -6.53 6.64
CA GLU A 24 -18.12 -6.66 5.19
C GLU A 24 -17.29 -7.88 4.86
N THR A 25 -17.95 -8.88 4.29
CA THR A 25 -17.30 -9.99 3.61
C THR A 25 -16.53 -9.40 2.42
N HIS A 26 -15.26 -9.03 2.63
CA HIS A 26 -14.40 -8.43 1.61
C HIS A 26 -14.09 -9.51 0.57
N PRO A 27 -14.57 -9.39 -0.68
CA PRO A 27 -14.06 -10.21 -1.76
C PRO A 27 -12.65 -9.71 -2.10
N GLU A 28 -11.74 -10.65 -2.27
CA GLU A 28 -10.31 -10.43 -2.51
C GLU A 28 -10.03 -9.43 -3.65
N GLY A 29 -9.11 -8.49 -3.39
CA GLY A 29 -8.43 -7.65 -4.38
C GLY A 29 -9.18 -6.38 -4.77
N HIS A 30 -8.53 -5.23 -4.55
CA HIS A 30 -9.00 -3.94 -5.06
C HIS A 30 -9.33 -4.00 -6.55
N GLN A 31 -10.63 -3.90 -6.86
CA GLN A 31 -11.15 -3.69 -8.20
C GLN A 31 -10.89 -2.24 -8.62
N GLN A 32 -9.66 -1.91 -8.97
CA GLN A 32 -9.42 -0.84 -9.95
C GLN A 32 -9.96 -1.33 -11.30
N ALA A 33 -10.70 -0.48 -12.01
CA ALA A 33 -11.23 -0.77 -13.34
C ALA A 33 -10.14 -1.37 -14.24
N MET A 34 -10.19 -2.70 -14.46
CA MET A 34 -9.20 -3.59 -15.09
C MET A 34 -8.04 -2.88 -15.82
N ALA A 35 -7.13 -2.26 -15.06
CA ALA A 35 -5.90 -1.76 -15.64
C ALA A 35 -5.12 -2.99 -16.11
N PRO A 36 -4.45 -2.94 -17.27
CA PRO A 36 -3.62 -4.05 -17.71
C PRO A 36 -2.60 -4.39 -16.63
N VAL A 37 -2.50 -5.68 -16.28
CA VAL A 37 -1.48 -6.16 -15.36
C VAL A 37 -0.11 -5.84 -15.95
N MET A 38 0.67 -5.02 -15.26
CA MET A 38 2.03 -4.66 -15.68
C MET A 38 2.97 -5.80 -15.28
N LYS A 39 3.63 -6.39 -16.28
CA LYS A 39 4.58 -7.50 -16.07
C LYS A 39 5.98 -7.07 -16.49
N TYR A 40 6.96 -7.44 -15.68
CA TYR A 40 8.37 -7.20 -15.94
C TYR A 40 9.18 -8.49 -15.73
N GLU A 41 9.84 -8.96 -16.77
CA GLU A 41 10.81 -10.06 -16.69
C GLU A 41 12.08 -9.55 -15.99
N LEU A 42 12.45 -10.15 -14.86
CA LEU A 42 13.60 -9.70 -14.06
C LEU A 42 14.89 -9.69 -14.90
N GLY A 43 15.62 -8.57 -14.87
CA GLY A 43 16.86 -8.37 -15.63
C GLY A 43 16.69 -8.14 -17.13
N SER A 44 15.45 -8.10 -17.65
CA SER A 44 15.22 -7.92 -19.09
C SER A 44 15.51 -6.51 -19.61
N ASN A 45 15.51 -5.50 -18.72
CA ASN A 45 15.49 -4.07 -19.07
C ASN A 45 14.33 -3.68 -20.02
N ASN A 46 13.30 -4.52 -20.15
CA ASN A 46 12.13 -4.26 -20.97
C ASN A 46 11.05 -3.58 -20.11
N TRP A 47 11.04 -2.25 -20.13
CA TRP A 47 10.12 -1.42 -19.36
C TRP A 47 8.83 -1.05 -20.11
N SER A 48 8.52 -1.72 -21.23
CA SER A 48 7.35 -1.40 -22.08
C SER A 48 6.01 -1.40 -21.33
N ALA A 49 5.86 -2.21 -20.28
CA ALA A 49 4.68 -2.22 -19.43
C ALA A 49 4.45 -0.89 -18.69
N LEU A 50 5.53 -0.20 -18.28
CA LEU A 50 5.46 1.12 -17.65
C LEU A 50 5.30 2.25 -18.68
N GLU A 51 5.92 2.13 -19.86
CA GLU A 51 5.89 3.19 -20.89
C GLU A 51 4.47 3.58 -21.32
N ALA A 52 3.50 2.67 -21.23
CA ALA A 52 2.08 2.94 -21.47
C ALA A 52 1.50 4.07 -20.58
N TYR A 53 2.15 4.35 -19.45
CA TYR A 53 1.75 5.35 -18.46
C TYR A 53 2.58 6.64 -18.56
N ALA A 54 3.51 6.74 -19.52
CA ALA A 54 4.42 7.87 -19.69
C ALA A 54 5.07 8.34 -18.36
N PRO A 55 5.72 7.43 -17.60
CA PRO A 55 6.28 7.75 -16.30
C PRO A 55 7.40 8.78 -16.46
N LYS A 56 7.58 9.61 -15.42
CA LYS A 56 8.79 10.43 -15.31
C LYS A 56 10.00 9.53 -15.09
N ASP A 57 11.19 10.00 -15.48
CA ASP A 57 12.43 9.23 -15.33
C ASP A 57 12.65 8.75 -13.88
N ASN A 58 12.39 9.61 -12.90
CA ASN A 58 12.53 9.26 -11.49
C ASN A 58 11.54 8.18 -11.02
N VAL A 59 10.36 8.09 -11.64
CA VAL A 59 9.38 7.03 -11.36
C VAL A 59 9.90 5.71 -11.93
N LYS A 60 10.39 5.71 -13.18
CA LYS A 60 11.00 4.53 -13.79
C LYS A 60 12.22 4.02 -13.01
N GLU A 61 13.06 4.94 -12.54
CA GLU A 61 14.19 4.62 -11.63
C GLU A 61 13.72 3.99 -10.32
N ALA A 62 12.61 4.46 -9.74
CA ALA A 62 12.05 3.87 -8.52
C ALA A 62 11.53 2.45 -8.75
N TYR A 63 10.86 2.17 -9.88
CA TYR A 63 10.48 0.81 -10.25
C TYR A 63 11.69 -0.11 -10.46
N GLN A 64 12.72 0.37 -11.17
CA GLN A 64 13.97 -0.40 -11.34
C GLN A 64 14.60 -0.70 -9.98
N PHE A 65 14.70 0.31 -9.10
CA PHE A 65 15.24 0.13 -7.75
C PHE A 65 14.43 -0.87 -6.92
N ALA A 66 13.09 -0.81 -6.98
CA ALA A 66 12.24 -1.73 -6.24
C ALA A 66 12.39 -3.18 -6.69
N VAL A 67 12.61 -3.40 -7.99
CA VAL A 67 12.85 -4.72 -8.56
C VAL A 67 14.26 -5.24 -8.24
N ASP A 68 15.29 -4.39 -8.30
CA ASP A 68 16.68 -4.79 -8.08
C ASP A 68 17.03 -4.94 -6.59
N HIS A 69 16.39 -4.13 -5.74
CA HIS A 69 16.69 -4.00 -4.31
C HIS A 69 15.45 -4.10 -3.42
N PRO A 70 14.58 -5.12 -3.57
CA PRO A 70 13.39 -5.27 -2.75
C PRO A 70 13.75 -5.41 -1.26
N GLU A 71 14.92 -5.96 -0.93
CA GLU A 71 15.41 -6.04 0.44
C GLU A 71 15.53 -4.68 1.12
N VAL A 72 15.88 -3.63 0.37
CA VAL A 72 16.00 -2.28 0.92
C VAL A 72 14.62 -1.70 1.22
N LEU A 73 13.68 -1.84 0.29
CA LEU A 73 12.32 -1.34 0.45
C LEU A 73 11.49 -2.16 1.44
N ASN A 74 11.83 -3.44 1.65
CA ASN A 74 11.20 -4.30 2.64
C ASN A 74 11.41 -3.82 4.09
N TYR A 75 12.50 -3.12 4.39
CA TYR A 75 12.71 -2.49 5.70
C TYR A 75 11.99 -1.15 5.87
N MET A 76 11.46 -0.58 4.78
CA MET A 76 10.72 0.67 4.81
C MET A 76 9.23 0.34 4.94
N PRO A 77 8.59 0.66 6.07
CA PRO A 77 7.18 0.32 6.25
C PRO A 77 6.32 1.16 5.30
N CYS A 78 5.21 0.57 4.85
CA CYS A 78 4.22 1.27 4.04
C CYS A 78 3.39 2.21 4.93
N TYR A 79 3.21 3.44 4.48
CA TYR A 79 2.44 4.47 5.20
C TYR A 79 1.16 4.87 4.47
N CYS A 80 0.81 4.16 3.39
CA CYS A 80 -0.38 4.42 2.58
C CYS A 80 -1.69 4.07 3.31
N GLY A 81 -1.62 3.25 4.37
CA GLY A 81 -2.79 2.83 5.14
C GLY A 81 -3.53 1.62 4.55
N CYS A 82 -3.08 1.07 3.42
CA CYS A 82 -3.71 -0.06 2.72
C CYS A 82 -3.31 -1.45 3.25
N TYR A 83 -2.60 -1.55 4.39
CA TYR A 83 -2.10 -2.82 4.91
C TYR A 83 -3.21 -3.86 5.13
N GLU A 84 -4.33 -3.46 5.73
CA GLU A 84 -5.44 -4.37 6.06
C GLU A 84 -6.28 -4.77 4.84
N GLU A 85 -6.29 -3.92 3.80
CA GLU A 85 -7.13 -4.10 2.61
C GLU A 85 -6.39 -4.89 1.50
N ASP A 86 -5.09 -4.60 1.32
CA ASP A 86 -4.28 -5.17 0.23
C ASP A 86 -3.18 -6.13 0.70
N GLY A 87 -2.92 -6.21 2.01
CA GLY A 87 -1.81 -7.01 2.53
C GLY A 87 -0.42 -6.41 2.27
N HIS A 88 -0.34 -5.16 1.82
CA HIS A 88 0.92 -4.47 1.50
C HIS A 88 1.77 -4.22 2.74
N THR A 89 2.83 -5.01 2.92
CA THR A 89 3.63 -5.02 4.16
C THR A 89 4.76 -4.00 4.22
N SER A 90 5.14 -3.42 3.08
CA SER A 90 6.34 -2.58 2.92
C SER A 90 6.23 -1.68 1.69
N ASN A 91 7.15 -0.73 1.56
CA ASN A 91 7.24 0.14 0.39
C ASN A 91 7.52 -0.62 -0.92
N THR A 92 7.99 -1.86 -0.86
CA THR A 92 8.15 -2.71 -2.06
C THR A 92 6.83 -2.86 -2.80
N HIS A 93 5.73 -3.06 -2.05
CA HIS A 93 4.40 -3.25 -2.62
C HIS A 93 3.84 -2.00 -3.30
N CYS A 94 4.46 -0.82 -3.12
CA CYS A 94 4.10 0.35 -3.92
C CYS A 94 4.52 0.19 -5.41
N PHE A 95 5.46 -0.71 -5.71
CA PHE A 95 6.04 -0.85 -7.05
C PHE A 95 5.97 -2.28 -7.58
N VAL A 96 6.08 -3.28 -6.69
CA VAL A 96 6.07 -4.70 -7.03
C VAL A 96 5.09 -5.40 -6.11
N ASP A 97 3.96 -5.82 -6.67
CA ASP A 97 2.93 -6.57 -5.95
C ASP A 97 3.47 -7.97 -5.59
N ARG A 98 4.01 -8.69 -6.58
CA ARG A 98 4.59 -10.03 -6.37
C ARG A 98 5.57 -10.41 -7.46
N VAL A 99 6.32 -11.49 -7.21
CA VAL A 99 7.23 -12.09 -8.19
C VAL A 99 6.91 -13.58 -8.33
N GLU A 100 6.64 -14.02 -9.56
CA GLU A 100 6.32 -15.41 -9.91
C GLU A 100 7.17 -15.83 -11.12
N ASP A 101 7.87 -16.96 -11.05
CA ASP A 101 8.64 -17.54 -12.18
C ASP A 101 9.54 -16.53 -12.94
N ASN A 102 10.28 -15.69 -12.21
CA ASN A 102 11.14 -14.62 -12.76
C ASN A 102 10.40 -13.42 -13.39
N VAL A 103 9.09 -13.32 -13.16
CA VAL A 103 8.27 -12.20 -13.61
C VAL A 103 7.77 -11.42 -12.40
N ALA A 104 8.15 -10.15 -12.31
CA ALA A 104 7.54 -9.20 -11.39
C ALA A 104 6.20 -8.73 -11.95
N VAL A 105 5.16 -8.85 -11.14
CA VAL A 105 3.90 -8.12 -11.33
C VAL A 105 4.08 -6.77 -10.66
N LEU A 106 4.08 -5.71 -11.48
CA LEU A 106 4.28 -4.34 -11.01
C LEU A 106 2.95 -3.78 -10.51
N ASP A 107 3.02 -3.05 -9.41
CA ASP A 107 1.90 -2.33 -8.82
C ASP A 107 1.81 -0.92 -9.44
N ASN A 108 0.61 -0.36 -9.61
CA ASN A 108 0.42 0.96 -10.23
C ASN A 108 0.46 2.13 -9.23
N MET A 109 0.45 1.87 -7.92
CA MET A 109 0.50 2.90 -6.86
C MET A 109 1.76 3.76 -6.96
N GLY A 110 2.87 3.17 -7.41
CA GLY A 110 4.15 3.86 -7.64
C GLY A 110 4.12 4.89 -8.78
N LEU A 111 3.07 4.93 -9.61
CA LEU A 111 2.91 5.90 -10.68
C LEU A 111 2.42 7.28 -10.18
N GLY A 112 1.80 7.33 -9.00
CA GLY A 112 1.21 8.54 -8.40
C GLY A 112 -0.30 8.59 -8.48
#